data_AF-J6UE11-F1
#
_entry.id   AF-J6UE11-F1
#
_cell.length_a   1.000
_cell.length_b   1.000
_cell.length_c   1.000
_cell.angle_alpha   90.00
_cell.angle_beta   90.00
_cell.angle_gamma   90.00
#
_symmetry.space_group_name_H-M   'P 1'
#
loop_
_entity.id
_entity.type
_entity.pdbx_description
1 polymer ?
#
loop_
_entity_poly.entity_id
_entity_poly.type
_entity_poly.pdbx_seq_one_letter_code
_entity_poly.pdbx_strand_id
1 'polypeptide(L)'
;MPALFDDEGVPLSAVGASYADLLADAQRGAQSREPVALGEIGRSRSLLEKLGETWPVRAAQAAYRAVTLPGDVYAGRTAPDSPEAIERSADLAGILALGGTGAAAAGVTPRGAIGVFGGPGAKTADHAALAEAKRLAAGGAPMPEVYKATGWYEDPATKAWRFFIPDDAMTVTPASGITHPDLVDAYPIIGRIPTEVRIGDAKMGQSGGHFVPSRYPEGSDLYVHANGVDAARESAAHELQHAIQYYEGALPDRTGGPEQAAEMLRTLHPAMSEKEARAAAGDAYRSLASEVEARNAGRWALMPSEERAKTWPGATIDRPAEQQITQYTPETLRRSVDAERAAWADAQRMVDEMRAENEAKSSRRRRR
;
A
#
# COMPACT_ATOMS: atom_id res chain seq x y z
N MET A 1 -35.72 -7.18 16.06
CA MET A 1 -34.62 -6.21 15.85
C MET A 1 -35.01 -4.92 16.57
N PRO A 2 -34.43 -4.55 17.72
CA PRO A 2 -34.74 -3.27 18.35
C PRO A 2 -33.89 -2.16 17.70
N ALA A 3 -34.52 -1.01 17.42
CA ALA A 3 -33.87 0.18 16.88
C ALA A 3 -33.03 0.88 17.95
N LEU A 4 -31.86 1.41 17.57
CA LEU A 4 -30.97 2.18 18.44
C LEU A 4 -31.39 3.66 18.44
N PHE A 5 -31.60 4.21 19.63
CA PHE A 5 -31.86 5.62 19.91
C PHE A 5 -30.63 6.22 20.62
N ASP A 6 -30.45 7.53 20.56
CA ASP A 6 -29.45 8.23 21.37
C ASP A 6 -29.94 8.47 22.82
N ASP A 7 -29.08 9.05 23.66
CA ASP A 7 -29.34 9.31 25.09
C ASP A 7 -30.47 10.33 25.33
N GLU A 8 -31.01 10.98 24.29
CA GLU A 8 -32.20 11.84 24.35
C GLU A 8 -33.45 11.21 23.71
N GLY A 9 -33.38 9.95 23.29
CA GLY A 9 -34.52 9.20 22.74
C GLY A 9 -34.85 9.54 21.29
N VAL A 10 -33.91 10.09 20.53
CA VAL A 10 -34.09 10.40 19.10
C VAL A 10 -33.62 9.22 18.25
N PRO A 11 -34.43 8.76 17.27
CA PRO A 11 -34.01 7.68 16.39
C PRO A 11 -32.85 8.14 15.50
N LEU A 12 -31.74 7.39 15.51
CA LEU A 12 -30.49 7.68 14.77
C LEU A 12 -30.62 7.69 13.23
N SER A 13 -31.83 7.58 12.68
CA SER A 13 -32.10 7.66 11.24
C SER A 13 -32.37 9.07 10.71
N ALA A 14 -32.17 10.14 11.50
CA ALA A 14 -32.68 11.47 11.17
C ALA A 14 -31.73 12.68 11.42
N VAL A 15 -30.41 12.51 11.38
CA VAL A 15 -29.49 13.67 11.37
C VAL A 15 -28.62 13.65 10.12
N GLY A 16 -29.21 14.01 8.99
CA GLY A 16 -28.52 14.44 7.79
C GLY A 16 -28.91 15.88 7.49
N ALA A 17 -28.04 16.84 7.79
CA ALA A 17 -28.18 18.18 7.22
C ALA A 17 -28.05 18.03 5.70
N SER A 18 -29.04 18.52 4.95
CA SER A 18 -29.00 18.41 3.49
C SER A 18 -27.92 19.34 2.93
N TYR A 19 -27.33 18.98 1.79
CA TYR A 19 -26.35 19.81 1.08
C TYR A 19 -26.87 21.24 0.79
N ALA A 20 -28.19 21.42 0.69
CA ALA A 20 -28.82 22.72 0.48
C ALA A 20 -28.73 23.63 1.72
N ASP A 21 -28.75 23.07 2.93
CA ASP A 21 -28.71 23.84 4.18
C ASP A 21 -27.30 24.41 4.43
N LEU A 22 -26.26 23.64 4.10
CA LEU A 22 -24.86 24.07 4.18
C LEU A 22 -24.54 25.17 3.15
N LEU A 23 -25.15 25.12 1.96
CA LEU A 23 -24.98 26.14 0.92
C LEU A 23 -25.67 27.46 1.29
N ALA A 24 -26.83 27.40 1.95
CA ALA A 24 -27.56 28.57 2.39
C ALA A 24 -26.82 29.33 3.52
N ASP A 25 -26.14 28.62 4.42
CA ASP A 25 -25.31 29.24 5.47
C ASP A 25 -24.04 29.89 4.93
N ALA A 26 -23.39 29.27 3.94
CA ALA A 26 -22.23 29.86 3.26
C ALA A 26 -22.58 31.16 2.52
N GLN A 27 -23.78 31.23 1.92
CA GLN A 27 -24.26 32.44 1.22
C GLN A 27 -24.65 33.58 2.18
N ARG A 28 -25.18 33.26 3.38
CA ARG A 28 -25.49 34.26 4.41
C ARG A 28 -24.22 34.91 4.99
N GLY A 29 -23.13 34.13 5.15
CA GLY A 29 -21.85 34.65 5.64
C GLY A 29 -21.13 35.59 4.67
N ALA A 30 -21.43 35.52 3.37
CA ALA A 30 -20.81 36.36 2.35
C ALA A 30 -21.44 37.77 2.25
N GLN A 31 -22.65 37.98 2.79
CA GLN A 31 -23.40 39.23 2.66
C GLN A 31 -23.20 40.22 3.82
N SER A 32 -22.44 39.86 4.87
CA SER A 32 -22.38 40.63 6.12
C SER A 32 -21.03 41.31 6.42
N ARG A 33 -20.29 41.76 5.40
CA ARG A 33 -19.03 42.51 5.63
C ARG A 33 -19.07 43.91 4.99
N GLU A 34 -19.17 44.91 5.86
CA GLU A 34 -19.04 46.35 5.56
C GLU A 34 -17.67 46.68 4.93
N PRO A 35 -17.60 47.62 3.97
CA PRO A 35 -16.36 47.97 3.29
C PRO A 35 -15.55 49.04 4.04
N VAL A 36 -14.25 48.80 4.23
CA VAL A 36 -13.28 49.79 4.70
C VAL A 36 -12.76 50.61 3.51
N ALA A 37 -12.80 51.93 3.62
CA ALA A 37 -12.37 52.87 2.59
C ALA A 37 -10.84 52.90 2.42
N LEU A 38 -10.38 52.84 1.16
CA LEU A 38 -8.98 52.99 0.76
C LEU A 38 -8.74 54.37 0.16
N GLY A 39 -8.14 55.26 0.94
CA GLY A 39 -7.49 56.47 0.44
C GLY A 39 -6.06 56.17 0.02
N GLU A 40 -5.80 56.37 -1.28
CA GLU A 40 -4.55 56.69 -1.97
C GLU A 40 -3.25 55.92 -1.61
N ILE A 41 -2.62 55.31 -2.62
CA ILE A 41 -1.23 55.58 -3.09
C ILE A 41 -0.89 54.62 -4.27
N GLY A 42 -0.44 55.20 -5.39
CA GLY A 42 0.50 54.57 -6.34
C GLY A 42 -0.10 53.91 -7.58
N ARG A 43 0.33 54.36 -8.78
CA ARG A 43 -0.02 53.80 -10.11
C ARG A 43 -0.05 52.26 -10.08
N SER A 44 -1.25 51.68 -10.15
CA SER A 44 -1.45 50.25 -10.13
C SER A 44 -1.10 49.63 -11.49
N ARG A 45 -0.08 48.76 -11.53
CA ARG A 45 0.15 47.82 -12.64
C ARG A 45 -1.13 47.06 -12.97
N SER A 46 -1.29 46.65 -14.24
CA SER A 46 -2.52 46.00 -14.71
C SER A 46 -2.81 44.72 -13.91
N LEU A 47 -4.09 44.41 -13.71
CA LEU A 47 -4.50 43.23 -12.93
C LEU A 47 -3.96 41.92 -13.55
N LEU A 48 -3.80 41.88 -14.87
CA LEU A 48 -3.26 40.76 -15.62
C LEU A 48 -1.75 40.59 -15.42
N GLU A 49 -0.96 41.67 -15.36
CA GLU A 49 0.45 41.59 -14.97
C GLU A 49 0.61 41.14 -13.52
N LYS A 50 -0.22 41.68 -12.61
CA LYS A 50 -0.21 41.28 -11.20
C LYS A 50 -0.58 39.80 -11.02
N LEU A 51 -1.52 39.28 -11.83
CA LEU A 51 -1.89 37.86 -11.84
C LEU A 51 -0.81 36.97 -12.45
N GLY A 52 -0.13 37.42 -13.51
CA GLY A 52 0.99 36.71 -14.13
C GLY A 52 2.23 36.57 -13.24
N GLU A 53 2.36 37.42 -12.23
CA GLU A 53 3.43 37.38 -11.23
C GLU A 53 3.06 36.61 -9.96
N THR A 54 1.82 36.12 -9.85
CA THR A 54 1.42 35.30 -8.70
C THR A 54 2.13 33.95 -8.71
N TRP A 55 2.47 33.48 -7.51
CA TRP A 55 3.19 32.22 -7.34
C TRP A 55 2.53 31.01 -8.02
N PRO A 56 1.18 30.87 -8.12
CA PRO A 56 0.56 29.73 -8.79
C PRO A 56 0.75 29.77 -10.31
N VAL A 57 0.67 30.95 -10.92
CA VAL A 57 0.86 31.11 -12.36
C VAL A 57 2.31 30.88 -12.75
N ARG A 58 3.26 31.35 -11.94
CA ARG A 58 4.70 31.08 -12.13
C ARG A 58 5.04 29.60 -11.96
N ALA A 59 4.44 28.93 -10.97
CA ALA A 59 4.60 27.49 -10.76
C ALA A 59 4.04 26.65 -11.93
N ALA A 60 2.84 26.99 -12.43
CA ALA A 60 2.24 26.32 -13.57
C ALA A 60 3.07 26.51 -14.86
N GLN A 61 3.63 27.70 -15.07
CA GLN A 61 4.52 27.97 -16.21
C GLN A 61 5.85 27.23 -16.11
N ALA A 62 6.45 27.15 -14.91
CA ALA A 62 7.68 26.39 -14.68
C ALA A 62 7.47 24.88 -14.88
N ALA A 63 6.35 24.33 -14.37
CA ALA A 63 5.99 22.93 -14.60
C ALA A 63 5.74 22.62 -16.08
N TYR A 64 5.00 23.48 -16.79
CA TYR A 64 4.77 23.34 -18.23
C TYR A 64 6.08 23.33 -19.03
N ARG A 65 6.99 24.28 -18.74
CA ARG A 65 8.30 24.38 -19.42
C ARG A 65 9.23 23.21 -19.10
N ALA A 66 9.14 22.63 -17.90
CA ALA A 66 9.93 21.47 -17.50
C ALA A 66 9.45 20.18 -18.19
N VAL A 67 8.14 20.00 -18.36
CA VAL A 67 7.56 18.80 -19.01
C VAL A 67 7.78 18.81 -20.52
N THR A 68 7.85 19.98 -21.17
CA THR A 68 8.14 20.07 -22.61
C THR A 68 9.64 19.99 -22.94
N LEU A 69 10.53 20.16 -21.96
CA LEU A 69 11.98 20.23 -22.16
C LEU A 69 12.57 18.95 -22.81
N PRO A 70 12.22 17.71 -22.40
CA PRO A 70 12.73 16.51 -23.07
C PRO A 70 12.30 16.43 -24.55
N GLY A 71 11.08 16.88 -24.86
CA GLY A 71 10.57 16.96 -26.23
C GLY A 71 11.26 18.05 -27.06
N ASP A 72 11.60 19.18 -26.45
CA ASP A 72 12.30 20.29 -27.11
C ASP A 72 13.77 19.96 -27.40
N VAL A 73 14.45 19.23 -26.51
CA VAL A 73 15.79 18.71 -26.74
C VAL A 73 15.78 17.64 -27.83
N TYR A 74 14.80 16.73 -27.80
CA TYR A 74 14.68 15.68 -28.81
C TYR A 74 14.30 16.24 -30.20
N ALA A 75 13.48 17.30 -30.25
CA ALA A 75 13.15 18.02 -31.49
C ALA A 75 14.24 18.99 -31.97
N GLY A 76 15.38 19.06 -31.27
CA GLY A 76 16.51 19.94 -31.61
C GLY A 76 16.23 21.44 -31.45
N ARG A 77 15.17 21.81 -30.73
CA ARG A 77 14.76 23.21 -30.52
C ARG A 77 15.60 23.92 -29.45
N THR A 78 16.20 23.15 -28.54
CA THR A 78 17.09 23.67 -27.49
C THR A 78 18.20 22.66 -27.25
N ALA A 79 19.46 23.11 -27.15
CA ALA A 79 20.58 22.22 -26.85
C ALA A 79 20.57 21.82 -25.36
N PRO A 80 20.88 20.55 -25.01
CA PRO A 80 20.78 20.05 -23.63
C PRO A 80 21.65 20.81 -22.63
N ASP A 81 22.76 21.39 -23.07
CA ASP A 81 23.74 22.14 -22.30
C ASP A 81 23.60 23.66 -22.48
N SER A 82 22.55 24.11 -23.18
CA SER A 82 22.32 25.54 -23.37
C SER A 82 21.96 26.22 -22.04
N PRO A 83 22.31 27.50 -21.88
CA PRO A 83 21.88 28.29 -20.73
C PRO A 83 20.36 28.24 -20.49
N GLU A 84 19.57 28.16 -21.56
CA GLU A 84 18.10 28.05 -21.49
C GLU A 84 17.64 26.68 -20.95
N ALA A 85 18.28 25.58 -21.37
CA ALA A 85 18.00 24.26 -20.81
C ALA A 85 18.40 24.17 -19.33
N ILE A 86 19.54 24.78 -18.97
CA ILE A 86 20.05 24.83 -17.60
C ILE A 86 19.13 25.68 -16.70
N GLU A 87 18.66 26.83 -17.16
CA GLU A 87 17.74 27.69 -16.41
C GLU A 87 16.38 27.01 -16.19
N ARG A 88 15.81 26.38 -17.22
CA ARG A 88 14.57 25.59 -17.10
C ARG A 88 14.72 24.37 -16.17
N SER A 89 15.92 23.79 -16.11
CA SER A 89 16.26 22.70 -15.18
C SER A 89 16.47 23.21 -13.75
N ALA A 90 17.04 24.40 -13.59
CA ALA A 90 17.24 25.06 -12.30
C ALA A 90 15.92 25.56 -11.70
N ASP A 91 14.95 25.99 -12.50
CA ASP A 91 13.59 26.32 -12.04
C ASP A 91 12.89 25.10 -11.42
N LEU A 92 13.04 23.93 -12.03
CA LEU A 92 12.55 22.65 -11.49
C LEU A 92 13.26 22.28 -10.18
N ALA A 93 14.58 22.48 -10.12
CA ALA A 93 15.36 22.29 -8.91
C ALA A 93 14.99 23.29 -7.80
N GLY A 94 14.65 24.54 -8.14
CA GLY A 94 14.17 25.56 -7.21
C GLY A 94 12.81 25.20 -6.60
N ILE A 95 11.91 24.60 -7.37
CA ILE A 95 10.64 24.03 -6.87
C ILE A 95 10.89 22.88 -5.89
N LEU A 96 11.91 22.05 -6.16
CA LEU A 96 12.31 20.96 -5.27
C LEU A 96 13.07 21.45 -4.01
N ALA A 97 13.80 22.57 -4.11
CA ALA A 97 14.65 23.12 -3.06
C ALA A 97 13.91 24.06 -2.07
N LEU A 98 12.80 24.69 -2.47
CA LEU A 98 11.97 25.54 -1.60
C LEU A 98 11.10 24.77 -0.59
N GLY A 99 11.37 23.47 -0.37
CA GLY A 99 10.80 22.73 0.74
C GLY A 99 9.29 22.55 0.64
N GLY A 100 8.85 21.57 -0.15
CA GLY A 100 7.73 20.69 0.19
C GLY A 100 6.32 21.27 0.32
N THR A 101 6.08 22.59 0.35
CA THR A 101 4.73 23.14 0.58
C THR A 101 3.85 23.07 -0.66
N GLY A 102 4.43 23.10 -1.86
CA GLY A 102 3.71 22.90 -3.14
C GLY A 102 3.59 21.44 -3.58
N ALA A 103 4.59 20.59 -3.28
CA ALA A 103 4.55 19.16 -3.59
C ALA A 103 3.71 18.37 -2.57
N ALA A 104 3.66 18.80 -1.30
CA ALA A 104 2.69 18.30 -0.33
C ALA A 104 1.25 18.70 -0.70
N ALA A 105 1.06 19.77 -1.48
CA ALA A 105 -0.24 20.17 -2.00
C ALA A 105 -0.61 19.49 -3.34
N ALA A 106 0.30 18.71 -3.95
CA ALA A 106 0.10 18.06 -5.24
C ALA A 106 0.21 16.52 -5.21
N GLY A 107 0.41 15.91 -4.03
CA GLY A 107 0.45 14.45 -3.87
C GLY A 107 1.55 13.71 -4.64
N VAL A 108 2.48 14.41 -5.28
CA VAL A 108 3.60 13.80 -6.01
C VAL A 108 4.72 13.57 -5.01
N THR A 109 4.77 12.38 -4.42
CA THR A 109 5.85 11.97 -3.51
C THR A 109 7.14 11.70 -4.27
N PRO A 110 8.22 12.45 -3.95
CA PRO A 110 9.46 11.73 -3.73
C PRO A 110 10.28 12.27 -2.56
N ARG A 111 10.40 11.42 -1.52
CA ARG A 111 11.67 11.13 -0.83
C ARG A 111 11.52 9.83 -0.03
N GLY A 112 12.53 8.95 -0.09
CA GLY A 112 12.83 7.99 0.97
C GLY A 112 12.18 6.61 0.91
N ALA A 113 11.10 6.39 0.15
CA ALA A 113 10.30 5.15 0.08
C ALA A 113 10.79 4.03 1.01
N ILE A 114 10.18 3.96 2.20
CA ILE A 114 10.01 2.90 3.24
C ILE A 114 8.49 2.81 3.51
N GLY A 115 7.78 1.67 3.65
CA GLY A 115 6.29 1.75 3.70
C GLY A 115 5.38 0.52 3.57
N VAL A 116 4.11 0.75 3.93
CA VAL A 116 2.91 -0.10 3.73
C VAL A 116 2.00 0.47 2.62
N PHE A 117 0.99 -0.29 2.17
CA PHE A 117 0.09 0.12 1.08
C PHE A 117 -1.26 0.62 1.62
N GLY A 118 -1.51 1.92 1.46
CA GLY A 118 -2.80 2.56 1.73
C GLY A 118 -3.79 2.40 0.59
N GLY A 119 -5.07 2.64 0.88
CA GLY A 119 -6.18 2.60 -0.07
C GLY A 119 -7.01 3.90 -0.07
N PRO A 120 -8.10 3.95 -0.85
CA PRO A 120 -8.94 5.15 -0.99
C PRO A 120 -9.63 5.58 0.31
N GLY A 121 -9.73 4.72 1.32
CA GLY A 121 -10.27 5.06 2.64
C GLY A 121 -9.32 5.85 3.55
N ALA A 122 -8.04 5.98 3.18
CA ALA A 122 -7.08 6.77 3.96
C ALA A 122 -7.48 8.26 4.03
N LYS A 123 -7.30 8.88 5.20
CA LYS A 123 -7.54 10.33 5.37
C LYS A 123 -6.62 11.21 4.53
N THR A 124 -5.43 10.70 4.23
CA THR A 124 -4.41 11.39 3.43
C THR A 124 -4.44 10.96 1.96
N ALA A 125 -5.45 10.19 1.53
CA ALA A 125 -5.56 9.77 0.14
C ALA A 125 -5.71 10.99 -0.78
N ASP A 126 -4.77 11.14 -1.73
CA ASP A 126 -4.92 12.12 -2.81
C ASP A 126 -5.92 11.58 -3.85
N HIS A 127 -7.18 11.98 -3.69
CA HIS A 127 -8.26 11.59 -4.58
C HIS A 127 -8.14 12.19 -5.99
N ALA A 128 -7.43 13.31 -6.16
CA ALA A 128 -7.18 13.88 -7.48
C ALA A 128 -6.16 13.02 -8.24
N ALA A 129 -5.07 12.62 -7.57
CA ALA A 129 -4.10 11.68 -8.12
C ALA A 129 -4.74 10.31 -8.42
N LEU A 130 -5.63 9.81 -7.55
CA LEU A 130 -6.39 8.57 -7.82
C LEU A 130 -7.29 8.70 -9.06
N ALA A 131 -7.98 9.83 -9.22
CA ALA A 131 -8.83 10.05 -10.39
C ALA A 131 -8.01 10.07 -11.68
N GLU A 132 -6.84 10.72 -11.65
CA GLU A 132 -5.90 10.71 -12.77
C GLU A 132 -5.35 9.31 -13.05
N ALA A 133 -5.01 8.55 -12.01
CA ALA A 133 -4.51 7.19 -12.15
C ALA A 133 -5.53 6.28 -12.86
N LYS A 134 -6.80 6.36 -12.44
CA LYS A 134 -7.92 5.67 -13.09
C LYS A 134 -8.10 6.11 -14.55
N ARG A 135 -7.95 7.40 -14.84
CA ARG A 135 -8.04 7.92 -16.21
C ARG A 135 -6.92 7.38 -17.11
N LEU A 136 -5.68 7.41 -16.62
CA LEU A 136 -4.53 6.87 -17.34
C LEU A 136 -4.68 5.37 -17.60
N ALA A 137 -5.09 4.61 -16.57
CA ALA A 137 -5.35 3.17 -16.67
C ALA A 137 -6.44 2.84 -17.69
N ALA A 138 -7.57 3.56 -17.64
CA ALA A 138 -8.67 3.41 -18.60
C ALA A 138 -8.25 3.77 -20.04
N GLY A 139 -7.28 4.67 -20.19
CA GLY A 139 -6.64 5.00 -21.46
C GLY A 139 -5.62 3.97 -21.96
N GLY A 140 -5.37 2.89 -21.20
CA GLY A 140 -4.43 1.83 -21.56
C GLY A 140 -2.98 2.09 -21.17
N ALA A 141 -2.69 3.10 -20.34
CA ALA A 141 -1.35 3.34 -19.83
C ALA A 141 -0.88 2.14 -18.97
N PRO A 142 0.38 1.69 -19.10
CA PRO A 142 0.88 0.57 -18.32
C PRO A 142 1.01 0.97 -16.84
N MET A 143 0.68 0.06 -15.91
CA MET A 143 0.67 0.33 -14.46
C MET A 143 1.97 0.95 -13.89
N PRO A 144 3.18 0.56 -14.32
CA PRO A 144 4.41 1.24 -13.86
C PRO A 144 4.43 2.73 -14.20
N GLU A 145 3.90 3.13 -15.37
CA GLU A 145 3.81 4.54 -15.77
C GLU A 145 2.70 5.27 -15.00
N VAL A 146 1.56 4.62 -14.77
CA VAL A 146 0.48 5.15 -13.92
C VAL A 146 1.00 5.42 -12.50
N TYR A 147 1.69 4.45 -11.91
CA TYR A 147 2.28 4.58 -10.58
C TYR A 147 3.34 5.68 -10.54
N LYS A 148 4.24 5.74 -11.52
CA LYS A 148 5.26 6.79 -11.59
C LYS A 148 4.64 8.18 -11.71
N ALA A 149 3.53 8.33 -12.43
CA ALA A 149 2.86 9.60 -12.65
C ALA A 149 2.03 10.07 -11.46
N THR A 150 1.47 9.13 -10.68
CA THR A 150 0.40 9.45 -9.71
C THR A 150 0.64 8.94 -8.29
N GLY A 151 1.60 8.04 -8.08
CA GLY A 151 1.77 7.31 -6.83
C GLY A 151 0.72 6.24 -6.56
N TRP A 152 -0.26 6.06 -7.46
CA TRP A 152 -1.32 5.06 -7.35
C TRP A 152 -1.11 3.91 -8.33
N TYR A 153 -1.44 2.70 -7.89
CA TYR A 153 -1.50 1.52 -8.74
C TYR A 153 -2.76 0.71 -8.45
N GLU A 154 -3.17 -0.09 -9.42
CA GLU A 154 -4.23 -1.08 -9.23
C GLU A 154 -3.58 -2.42 -8.91
N ASP A 155 -3.95 -3.03 -7.78
CA ASP A 155 -3.52 -4.37 -7.43
C ASP A 155 -4.02 -5.38 -8.48
N PRO A 156 -3.12 -6.18 -9.09
CA PRO A 156 -3.49 -6.97 -10.25
C PRO A 156 -4.48 -8.10 -9.92
N ALA A 157 -4.53 -8.59 -8.67
CA ALA A 157 -5.39 -9.69 -8.25
C ALA A 157 -6.75 -9.20 -7.73
N THR A 158 -6.75 -8.21 -6.85
CA THR A 158 -7.95 -7.69 -6.17
C THR A 158 -8.63 -6.55 -6.92
N LYS A 159 -7.92 -5.90 -7.85
CA LYS A 159 -8.36 -4.66 -8.53
C LYS A 159 -8.52 -3.47 -7.57
N ALA A 160 -8.02 -3.60 -6.34
CA ALA A 160 -8.02 -2.52 -5.38
C ALA A 160 -6.99 -1.46 -5.78
N TRP A 161 -7.38 -0.19 -5.65
CA TRP A 161 -6.44 0.93 -5.84
C TRP A 161 -5.61 1.12 -4.59
N ARG A 162 -4.30 1.22 -4.76
CA ARG A 162 -3.34 1.35 -3.68
C ARG A 162 -2.40 2.52 -3.94
N PHE A 163 -1.99 3.17 -2.86
CA PHE A 163 -0.88 4.10 -2.86
C PHE A 163 0.07 3.72 -1.73
N PHE A 164 1.26 4.30 -1.76
CA PHE A 164 2.30 3.98 -0.80
C PHE A 164 2.32 4.98 0.36
N ILE A 165 2.37 4.47 1.59
CA ILE A 165 2.52 5.29 2.81
C ILE A 165 3.97 5.16 3.29
N PRO A 166 4.73 6.27 3.38
CA PRO A 166 6.11 6.25 3.86
C PRO A 166 6.25 5.70 5.29
N ASP A 167 7.23 4.84 5.57
CA ASP A 167 7.59 4.26 6.87
C ASP A 167 9.01 4.70 7.30
N ASP A 168 9.61 5.71 6.65
CA ASP A 168 10.92 6.25 7.05
C ASP A 168 10.96 6.59 8.55
N ALA A 169 9.83 7.07 9.10
CA ALA A 169 9.65 7.37 10.52
C ALA A 169 9.11 6.19 11.35
N MET A 170 8.93 5.01 10.75
CA MET A 170 8.49 3.81 11.45
C MET A 170 9.62 3.25 12.31
N THR A 171 9.28 3.00 13.58
CA THR A 171 10.17 2.34 14.54
C THR A 171 9.48 1.10 15.10
N VAL A 172 10.28 0.06 15.33
CA VAL A 172 9.82 -1.21 15.87
C VAL A 172 10.77 -1.60 16.99
N THR A 173 10.33 -1.43 18.24
CA THR A 173 11.15 -1.75 19.42
C THR A 173 10.31 -2.41 20.50
N PRO A 174 10.90 -3.24 21.38
CA PRO A 174 10.17 -3.78 22.53
C PRO A 174 9.62 -2.71 23.48
N ALA A 175 10.27 -1.55 23.56
CA ALA A 175 9.90 -0.48 24.50
C ALA A 175 8.76 0.40 23.98
N SER A 176 8.77 0.72 22.69
CA SER A 176 7.78 1.60 22.05
C SER A 176 6.70 0.85 21.28
N GLY A 177 6.85 -0.46 21.11
CA GLY A 177 6.04 -1.23 20.17
C GLY A 177 6.33 -0.82 18.72
N ILE A 178 5.28 -0.75 17.91
CA ILE A 178 5.35 -0.28 16.52
C ILE A 178 4.80 1.14 16.45
N THR A 179 5.66 2.09 16.10
CA THR A 179 5.26 3.49 15.86
C THR A 179 5.38 3.79 14.39
N HIS A 180 4.36 4.39 13.78
CA HIS A 180 4.39 4.74 12.36
C HIS A 180 3.55 6.01 12.11
N PRO A 181 4.13 7.21 12.23
CA PRO A 181 3.35 8.46 12.24
C PRO A 181 2.59 8.71 10.94
N ASP A 182 3.21 8.51 9.77
CA ASP A 182 2.53 8.71 8.48
C ASP A 182 1.34 7.76 8.27
N LEU A 183 1.43 6.53 8.82
CA LEU A 183 0.33 5.59 8.83
C LEU A 183 -0.78 6.01 9.78
N VAL A 184 -0.43 6.56 10.94
CA VAL A 184 -1.41 7.10 11.89
C VAL A 184 -2.12 8.32 11.31
N ASP A 185 -1.43 9.17 10.55
CA ASP A 185 -2.07 10.29 9.85
C ASP A 185 -3.06 9.80 8.78
N ALA A 186 -2.68 8.77 8.03
CA ALA A 186 -3.53 8.13 7.02
C ALA A 186 -4.71 7.36 7.64
N TYR A 187 -4.46 6.64 8.72
CA TYR A 187 -5.41 5.80 9.44
C TYR A 187 -5.29 6.00 10.96
N PRO A 188 -5.91 7.06 11.52
CA PRO A 188 -5.79 7.34 12.95
C PRO A 188 -6.30 6.21 13.86
N ILE A 189 -7.17 5.36 13.33
CA ILE A 189 -7.67 4.18 14.04
C ILE A 189 -6.57 3.16 14.34
N ILE A 190 -5.56 3.03 13.47
CA ILE A 190 -4.44 2.11 13.65
C ILE A 190 -3.56 2.56 14.82
N GLY A 191 -3.39 3.87 15.03
CA GLY A 191 -2.64 4.40 16.17
C GLY A 191 -3.25 4.12 17.55
N ARG A 192 -4.46 3.56 17.61
CA ARG A 192 -5.12 3.13 18.85
C ARG A 192 -4.95 1.64 19.14
N ILE A 193 -4.36 0.89 18.22
CA ILE A 193 -4.15 -0.55 18.37
C ILE A 193 -2.94 -0.76 19.29
N PRO A 194 -3.09 -1.49 20.41
CA PRO A 194 -1.95 -1.89 21.23
C PRO A 194 -1.01 -2.79 20.42
N THR A 195 0.29 -2.55 20.52
CA THR A 195 1.29 -3.37 19.83
C THR A 195 2.24 -3.99 20.83
N GLU A 196 2.50 -5.29 20.71
CA GLU A 196 3.54 -5.99 21.46
C GLU A 196 4.67 -6.43 20.52
N VAL A 197 5.92 -6.08 20.88
CA VAL A 197 7.11 -6.41 20.10
C VAL A 197 8.11 -7.15 20.96
N ARG A 198 8.60 -8.28 20.45
CA ARG A 198 9.71 -9.04 21.02
C ARG A 198 10.82 -9.20 20.00
N ILE A 199 12.04 -8.88 20.40
CA ILE A 199 13.25 -9.04 19.58
C ILE A 199 14.27 -9.84 20.38
N GLY A 200 14.74 -10.96 19.84
CA GLY A 200 15.65 -11.88 20.51
C GLY A 200 15.47 -13.30 20.02
N ASP A 201 16.11 -14.28 20.68
CA ASP A 201 16.19 -15.71 20.28
C ASP A 201 14.83 -16.41 20.16
N ALA A 202 14.08 -16.06 19.12
CA ALA A 202 12.89 -16.75 18.69
C ALA A 202 13.31 -18.10 18.13
N LYS A 203 12.86 -19.18 18.78
CA LYS A 203 13.08 -20.54 18.27
C LYS A 203 12.37 -20.70 16.92
N MET A 204 12.83 -21.63 16.09
CA MET A 204 12.12 -22.03 14.86
C MET A 204 10.64 -22.28 15.15
N GLY A 205 9.75 -21.56 14.46
CA GLY A 205 8.29 -21.61 14.66
C GLY A 205 7.73 -20.68 15.75
N GLN A 206 8.59 -19.88 16.41
CA GLN A 206 8.18 -18.82 17.35
C GLN A 206 8.41 -17.41 16.80
N SER A 207 9.14 -17.29 15.69
CA SER A 207 9.24 -16.04 14.93
C SER A 207 7.99 -15.86 14.06
N GLY A 208 7.39 -14.68 14.10
CA GLY A 208 6.20 -14.32 13.33
C GLY A 208 5.46 -13.15 13.95
N GLY A 209 4.39 -12.73 13.29
CA GLY A 209 3.45 -11.76 13.82
C GLY A 209 2.02 -12.23 13.65
N HIS A 210 1.10 -11.49 14.25
CA HIS A 210 -0.31 -11.58 13.90
C HIS A 210 -1.01 -10.25 14.15
N PHE A 211 -1.99 -9.97 13.31
CA PHE A 211 -3.03 -8.98 13.55
C PHE A 211 -4.37 -9.68 13.73
N VAL A 212 -5.01 -9.50 14.89
CA VAL A 212 -6.36 -9.99 15.17
C VAL A 212 -7.27 -8.79 15.43
N PRO A 213 -8.24 -8.50 14.56
CA PRO A 213 -9.13 -7.37 14.75
C PRO A 213 -10.14 -7.63 15.86
N SER A 214 -10.51 -6.57 16.57
CA SER A 214 -11.62 -6.55 17.52
C SER A 214 -12.65 -5.47 17.16
N ARG A 215 -13.81 -5.51 17.81
CA ARG A 215 -14.88 -4.51 17.62
C ARG A 215 -14.40 -3.08 17.90
N TYR A 216 -13.48 -2.94 18.85
CA TYR A 216 -12.81 -1.68 19.18
C TYR A 216 -11.30 -1.86 18.95
N PRO A 217 -10.60 -0.88 18.36
CA PRO A 217 -9.17 -1.03 18.04
C PRO A 217 -8.31 -1.25 19.27
N GLU A 218 -8.68 -0.71 20.42
CA GLU A 218 -7.98 -0.91 21.69
C GLU A 218 -8.04 -2.38 22.18
N GLY A 219 -8.99 -3.15 21.65
CA GLY A 219 -9.10 -4.59 21.89
C GLY A 219 -8.54 -5.46 20.77
N SER A 220 -8.01 -4.86 19.70
CA SER A 220 -7.29 -5.60 18.65
C SER A 220 -5.93 -6.01 19.18
N ASP A 221 -5.40 -7.11 18.66
CA ASP A 221 -4.07 -7.61 19.02
C ASP A 221 -3.15 -7.48 17.80
N LEU A 222 -2.01 -6.82 17.98
CA LEU A 222 -0.96 -6.71 16.98
C LEU A 222 0.37 -7.09 17.64
N TYR A 223 0.85 -8.27 17.30
CA TYR A 223 2.01 -8.89 17.91
C TYR A 223 3.11 -9.12 16.86
N VAL A 224 4.36 -8.88 17.25
CA VAL A 224 5.55 -9.24 16.45
C VAL A 224 6.61 -9.88 17.35
N HIS A 225 7.14 -11.02 16.92
CA HIS A 225 8.31 -11.65 17.51
C HIS A 225 9.32 -12.06 16.43
N ALA A 226 10.53 -11.52 16.49
CA ALA A 226 11.51 -11.75 15.44
C ALA A 226 12.96 -11.81 15.93
N ASN A 227 13.79 -12.52 15.16
CA ASN A 227 15.22 -12.60 15.37
C ASN A 227 15.93 -11.39 14.73
N GLY A 228 15.88 -10.25 15.40
CA GLY A 228 16.54 -9.01 14.96
C GLY A 228 15.58 -7.92 14.49
N VAL A 229 16.12 -6.71 14.34
CA VAL A 229 15.32 -5.50 14.06
C VAL A 229 14.73 -5.53 12.66
N ASP A 230 15.48 -5.96 11.65
CA ASP A 230 14.98 -6.02 10.27
C ASP A 230 13.83 -7.03 10.13
N ALA A 231 13.98 -8.22 10.70
CA ALA A 231 12.91 -9.22 10.72
C ALA A 231 11.67 -8.73 11.49
N ALA A 232 11.86 -7.94 12.55
CA ALA A 232 10.76 -7.30 13.27
C ALA A 232 10.08 -6.22 12.42
N ARG A 233 10.86 -5.44 11.65
CA ARG A 233 10.37 -4.40 10.74
C ARG A 233 9.54 -4.99 9.60
N GLU A 234 10.04 -6.05 8.97
CA GLU A 234 9.32 -6.81 7.93
C GLU A 234 8.00 -7.36 8.46
N SER A 235 8.03 -8.02 9.62
CA SER A 235 6.84 -8.59 10.25
C SER A 235 5.85 -7.49 10.66
N ALA A 236 6.33 -6.38 11.22
CA ALA A 236 5.47 -5.25 11.61
C ALA A 236 4.75 -4.64 10.40
N ALA A 237 5.45 -4.41 9.28
CA ALA A 237 4.82 -3.91 8.06
C ALA A 237 3.81 -4.91 7.47
N HIS A 238 4.08 -6.21 7.57
CA HIS A 238 3.14 -7.25 7.20
C HIS A 238 1.84 -7.19 8.03
N GLU A 239 1.94 -7.15 9.36
CA GLU A 239 0.75 -7.10 10.23
C GLU A 239 -0.02 -5.77 10.10
N LEU A 240 0.70 -4.64 9.94
CA LEU A 240 0.08 -3.36 9.67
C LEU A 240 -0.69 -3.36 8.34
N GLN A 241 -0.20 -4.09 7.32
CA GLN A 241 -0.93 -4.23 6.07
C GLN A 241 -2.26 -4.96 6.27
N HIS A 242 -2.32 -6.00 7.10
CA HIS A 242 -3.58 -6.63 7.47
C HIS A 242 -4.54 -5.68 8.19
N ALA A 243 -4.01 -4.83 9.09
CA ALA A 243 -4.82 -3.81 9.74
C ALA A 243 -5.42 -2.81 8.73
N ILE A 244 -4.63 -2.32 7.77
CA ILE A 244 -5.12 -1.44 6.70
C ILE A 244 -6.21 -2.12 5.89
N GLN A 245 -5.97 -3.36 5.45
CA GLN A 245 -6.95 -4.13 4.67
C GLN A 245 -8.27 -4.31 5.43
N TYR A 246 -8.21 -4.55 6.74
CA TYR A 246 -9.39 -4.65 7.60
C TYR A 246 -10.20 -3.34 7.61
N TYR A 247 -9.54 -2.20 7.86
CA TYR A 247 -10.24 -0.91 7.95
C TYR A 247 -10.68 -0.34 6.59
N GLU A 248 -10.06 -0.77 5.50
CA GLU A 248 -10.53 -0.52 4.13
C GLU A 248 -11.73 -1.42 3.74
N GLY A 249 -12.13 -2.37 4.60
CA GLY A 249 -13.17 -3.35 4.27
C GLY A 249 -12.76 -4.32 3.16
N ALA A 250 -11.46 -4.46 2.93
CA ALA A 250 -10.87 -5.24 1.84
C ALA A 250 -10.56 -6.68 2.23
N LEU A 251 -10.76 -7.08 3.50
CA LEU A 251 -10.68 -8.48 3.94
C LEU A 251 -12.06 -9.14 3.86
N PRO A 252 -12.27 -10.12 2.96
CA PRO A 252 -13.46 -10.96 2.98
C PRO A 252 -13.57 -11.74 4.30
N ASP A 253 -14.80 -12.09 4.66
CA ASP A 253 -15.14 -12.91 5.83
C ASP A 253 -14.48 -14.31 5.84
N ARG A 254 -13.91 -14.75 4.72
CA ARG A 254 -13.35 -16.10 4.49
C ARG A 254 -11.86 -16.12 4.12
N THR A 255 -11.09 -15.14 4.60
CA THR A 255 -9.63 -15.07 4.37
C THR A 255 -8.80 -15.40 5.61
N GLY A 256 -9.36 -16.07 6.62
CA GLY A 256 -8.64 -16.31 7.88
C GLY A 256 -7.39 -17.18 7.74
N GLY A 257 -6.76 -17.45 8.87
CA GLY A 257 -5.48 -18.15 8.94
C GLY A 257 -5.48 -19.58 8.39
N PRO A 258 -4.29 -20.21 8.31
CA PRO A 258 -4.13 -21.57 7.80
C PRO A 258 -4.96 -22.60 8.58
N GLU A 259 -5.28 -22.37 9.86
CA GLU A 259 -6.14 -23.25 10.66
C GLU A 259 -7.57 -23.31 10.11
N GLN A 260 -8.13 -22.17 9.69
CA GLN A 260 -9.47 -22.12 9.10
C GLN A 260 -9.51 -22.86 7.77
N ALA A 261 -8.49 -22.66 6.92
CA ALA A 261 -8.36 -23.38 5.66
C ALA A 261 -8.19 -24.89 5.87
N ALA A 262 -7.40 -25.30 6.87
CA ALA A 262 -7.19 -26.72 7.20
C ALA A 262 -8.48 -27.39 7.69
N GLU A 263 -9.30 -26.68 8.48
CA GLU A 263 -10.59 -27.19 8.94
C GLU A 263 -11.60 -27.32 7.79
N MET A 264 -11.65 -26.33 6.89
CA MET A 264 -12.45 -26.41 5.66
C MET A 264 -12.02 -27.60 4.78
N LEU A 265 -10.72 -27.80 4.61
CA LEU A 265 -10.17 -28.91 3.84
C LEU A 265 -10.55 -30.27 4.42
N ARG A 266 -10.45 -30.44 5.74
CA ARG A 266 -10.86 -31.68 6.42
C ARG A 266 -12.36 -31.93 6.31
N THR A 267 -13.17 -30.88 6.30
CA THR A 267 -14.62 -31.00 6.07
C THR A 267 -14.93 -31.46 4.65
N LEU A 268 -14.24 -30.90 3.65
CA LEU A 268 -14.40 -31.25 2.23
C LEU A 268 -13.81 -32.62 1.89
N HIS A 269 -12.77 -33.04 2.61
CA HIS A 269 -12.03 -34.28 2.39
C HIS A 269 -11.81 -35.04 3.71
N PRO A 270 -12.83 -35.74 4.24
CA PRO A 270 -12.75 -36.39 5.56
C PRO A 270 -11.66 -37.46 5.69
N ALA A 271 -11.19 -38.02 4.58
CA ALA A 271 -10.11 -39.00 4.53
C ALA A 271 -8.70 -38.37 4.47
N MET A 272 -8.58 -37.05 4.35
CA MET A 272 -7.30 -36.34 4.27
C MET A 272 -6.61 -36.35 5.63
N SER A 273 -5.30 -36.63 5.64
CA SER A 273 -4.52 -36.56 6.87
C SER A 273 -4.34 -35.11 7.35
N GLU A 274 -4.15 -34.91 8.65
CA GLU A 274 -3.88 -33.59 9.22
C GLU A 274 -2.64 -32.93 8.61
N LYS A 275 -1.61 -33.71 8.29
CA LYS A 275 -0.39 -33.23 7.64
C LYS A 275 -0.66 -32.69 6.24
N GLU A 276 -1.41 -33.43 5.43
CA GLU A 276 -1.80 -32.99 4.08
C GLU A 276 -2.69 -31.75 4.14
N ALA A 277 -3.66 -31.73 5.06
CA ALA A 277 -4.56 -30.60 5.24
C ALA A 277 -3.80 -29.32 5.62
N ARG A 278 -2.84 -29.40 6.56
CA ARG A 278 -2.00 -28.25 6.94
C ARG A 278 -1.11 -27.77 5.79
N ALA A 279 -0.53 -28.69 5.02
CA ALA A 279 0.32 -28.32 3.88
C ALA A 279 -0.47 -27.55 2.81
N ALA A 280 -1.62 -28.11 2.39
CA ALA A 280 -2.51 -27.47 1.42
C ALA A 280 -3.13 -26.18 1.95
N ALA A 281 -3.48 -26.12 3.23
CA ALA A 281 -3.94 -24.89 3.87
C ALA A 281 -2.88 -23.80 3.87
N GLY A 282 -1.61 -24.16 4.13
CA GLY A 282 -0.49 -23.22 4.06
C GLY A 282 -0.28 -22.67 2.65
N ASP A 283 -0.41 -23.49 1.60
CA ASP A 283 -0.37 -23.00 0.22
C ASP A 283 -1.55 -22.10 -0.11
N ALA A 284 -2.77 -22.48 0.29
CA ALA A 284 -3.97 -21.68 0.09
C ALA A 284 -3.85 -20.31 0.79
N TYR A 285 -3.37 -20.29 2.03
CA TYR A 285 -3.11 -19.08 2.79
C TYR A 285 -2.10 -18.18 2.06
N ARG A 286 -0.94 -18.72 1.67
CA ARG A 286 0.07 -18.00 0.86
C ARG A 286 -0.40 -17.63 -0.54
N SER A 287 -1.57 -18.11 -0.96
CA SER A 287 -2.20 -17.71 -2.22
C SER A 287 -3.20 -16.57 -2.04
N LEU A 288 -3.62 -16.27 -0.80
CA LEU A 288 -4.55 -15.17 -0.57
C LEU A 288 -3.95 -13.85 -1.03
N ALA A 289 -4.69 -13.09 -1.82
CA ALA A 289 -4.22 -11.79 -2.32
C ALA A 289 -3.92 -10.81 -1.16
N SER A 290 -4.68 -10.91 -0.07
CA SER A 290 -4.42 -10.14 1.16
C SER A 290 -3.08 -10.49 1.81
N GLU A 291 -2.74 -11.79 1.89
CA GLU A 291 -1.45 -12.29 2.40
C GLU A 291 -0.30 -11.93 1.46
N VAL A 292 -0.51 -12.03 0.14
CA VAL A 292 0.49 -11.64 -0.86
C VAL A 292 0.81 -10.15 -0.77
N GLU A 293 -0.20 -9.29 -0.62
CA GLU A 293 -0.01 -7.85 -0.41
C GLU A 293 0.72 -7.58 0.92
N ALA A 294 0.39 -8.28 2.01
CA ALA A 294 1.06 -8.15 3.31
C ALA A 294 2.53 -8.56 3.25
N ARG A 295 2.86 -9.68 2.61
CA ARG A 295 4.26 -10.07 2.34
C ARG A 295 4.97 -9.11 1.40
N ASN A 296 4.26 -8.48 0.48
CA ASN A 296 4.84 -7.44 -0.36
C ASN A 296 5.17 -6.18 0.46
N ALA A 297 4.30 -5.78 1.39
CA ALA A 297 4.54 -4.67 2.30
C ALA A 297 5.75 -4.92 3.20
N GLY A 298 5.86 -6.12 3.79
CA GLY A 298 7.04 -6.53 4.57
C GLY A 298 8.35 -6.41 3.80
N ARG A 299 8.38 -6.91 2.56
CA ARG A 299 9.57 -6.80 1.68
C ARG A 299 9.86 -5.37 1.29
N TRP A 300 8.82 -4.57 1.03
CA TRP A 300 8.99 -3.15 0.78
C TRP A 300 9.61 -2.47 2.00
N ALA A 301 9.17 -2.73 3.24
CA ALA A 301 9.74 -2.13 4.44
C ALA A 301 11.27 -2.34 4.61
N LEU A 302 11.85 -3.38 3.99
CA LEU A 302 13.30 -3.62 3.98
C LEU A 302 14.03 -3.12 2.73
N MET A 303 13.31 -2.77 1.67
CA MET A 303 13.91 -2.40 0.38
C MET A 303 14.57 -1.01 0.46
N PRO A 304 15.83 -0.81 0.02
CA PRO A 304 16.42 0.52 0.01
C PRO A 304 15.61 1.52 -0.82
N SER A 305 15.56 2.78 -0.38
CA SER A 305 14.80 3.86 -1.04
C SER A 305 15.16 4.03 -2.51
N GLU A 306 16.43 3.86 -2.86
CA GLU A 306 16.92 3.96 -4.25
C GLU A 306 16.42 2.83 -5.14
N GLU A 307 16.25 1.63 -4.59
CA GLU A 307 15.71 0.48 -5.31
C GLU A 307 14.21 0.68 -5.53
N ARG A 308 13.50 1.18 -4.52
CA ARG A 308 12.07 1.49 -4.65
C ARG A 308 11.73 2.59 -5.62
N ALA A 309 12.55 3.64 -5.67
CA ALA A 309 12.39 4.70 -6.64
C ALA A 309 12.46 4.20 -8.11
N LYS A 310 13.05 3.03 -8.33
CA LYS A 310 13.21 2.39 -9.65
C LYS A 310 12.22 1.26 -9.90
N THR A 311 11.42 0.89 -8.91
CA THR A 311 10.45 -0.19 -8.99
C THR A 311 9.02 0.32 -8.78
N TRP A 312 8.04 -0.56 -8.90
CA TRP A 312 6.66 -0.30 -8.53
C TRP A 312 6.11 -1.51 -7.77
N PRO A 313 5.10 -1.34 -6.90
CA PRO A 313 4.66 -2.40 -5.99
C PRO A 313 4.28 -3.72 -6.65
N GLY A 314 3.74 -3.70 -7.87
CA GLY A 314 3.37 -4.93 -8.58
C GLY A 314 4.56 -5.71 -9.16
N ALA A 315 5.73 -5.10 -9.36
CA ALA A 315 6.93 -5.81 -9.82
C ALA A 315 7.54 -6.73 -8.75
N THR A 316 7.22 -6.47 -7.48
CA THR A 316 7.78 -7.22 -6.36
C THR A 316 6.82 -8.27 -5.85
N ILE A 317 5.60 -8.40 -6.36
CA ILE A 317 4.65 -9.44 -5.93
C ILE A 317 5.28 -10.83 -6.10
N ASP A 318 5.26 -11.65 -5.04
CA ASP A 318 5.90 -12.97 -5.03
C ASP A 318 5.03 -14.09 -5.63
N ARG A 319 3.74 -13.82 -5.82
CA ARG A 319 2.78 -14.73 -6.45
C ARG A 319 2.00 -14.02 -7.56
N PRO A 320 2.16 -14.40 -8.84
CA PRO A 320 1.43 -13.79 -9.95
C PRO A 320 -0.08 -13.78 -9.72
N ALA A 321 -0.78 -12.76 -10.23
CA ALA A 321 -2.20 -12.53 -9.95
C ALA A 321 -3.09 -13.73 -10.33
N GLU A 322 -2.76 -14.45 -11.39
CA GLU A 322 -3.45 -15.66 -11.84
C GLU A 322 -3.33 -16.85 -10.87
N GLN A 323 -2.35 -16.81 -9.95
CA GLN A 323 -2.17 -17.81 -8.90
C GLN A 323 -2.72 -17.35 -7.55
N GLN A 324 -3.17 -16.10 -7.44
CA GLN A 324 -3.75 -15.58 -6.21
C GLN A 324 -5.23 -15.97 -6.10
N ILE A 325 -5.71 -16.03 -4.86
CA ILE A 325 -7.11 -16.26 -4.53
C ILE A 325 -7.60 -15.13 -3.63
N THR A 326 -8.85 -14.71 -3.78
CA THR A 326 -9.42 -13.67 -2.92
C THR A 326 -10.12 -14.23 -1.70
N GLN A 327 -10.47 -15.52 -1.70
CA GLN A 327 -11.16 -16.19 -0.60
C GLN A 327 -10.99 -17.71 -0.68
N TYR A 328 -11.22 -18.39 0.43
CA TYR A 328 -11.34 -19.85 0.41
C TYR A 328 -12.69 -20.29 -0.16
N THR A 329 -12.63 -21.11 -1.20
CA THR A 329 -13.76 -21.82 -1.78
C THR A 329 -13.38 -23.29 -1.93
N PRO A 330 -14.35 -24.22 -2.07
CA PRO A 330 -14.03 -25.62 -2.36
C PRO A 330 -13.13 -25.78 -3.59
N GLU A 331 -13.31 -24.94 -4.62
CA GLU A 331 -12.49 -24.96 -5.82
C GLU A 331 -11.06 -24.47 -5.56
N THR A 332 -10.89 -23.33 -4.88
CA THR A 332 -9.55 -22.79 -4.60
C THR A 332 -8.75 -23.71 -3.69
N LEU A 333 -9.40 -24.27 -2.66
CA LEU A 333 -8.80 -25.25 -1.76
C LEU A 333 -8.41 -26.55 -2.47
N ARG A 334 -9.26 -27.04 -3.40
CA ARG A 334 -8.91 -28.21 -4.21
C ARG A 334 -7.65 -27.97 -5.06
N ARG A 335 -7.50 -26.77 -5.64
CA ARG A 335 -6.28 -26.43 -6.41
C ARG A 335 -5.02 -26.51 -5.54
N SER A 336 -5.06 -26.03 -4.29
CA SER A 336 -3.92 -26.16 -3.36
C SER A 336 -3.63 -27.61 -2.99
N VAL A 337 -4.66 -28.45 -2.82
CA VAL A 337 -4.47 -29.90 -2.60
C VAL A 337 -3.80 -30.56 -3.80
N ASP A 338 -4.24 -30.25 -5.01
CA ASP A 338 -3.69 -30.81 -6.24
C ASP A 338 -2.23 -30.35 -6.45
N ALA A 339 -1.93 -29.08 -6.17
CA ALA A 339 -0.58 -28.52 -6.21
C ALA A 339 0.36 -29.20 -5.21
N GLU A 340 -0.08 -29.37 -3.95
CA GLU A 340 0.71 -30.08 -2.94
C GLU A 340 0.96 -31.53 -3.30
N ARG A 341 -0.05 -32.25 -3.81
CA ARG A 341 0.12 -33.65 -4.27
C ARG A 341 1.10 -33.76 -5.42
N ALA A 342 1.05 -32.82 -6.38
CA ALA A 342 2.02 -32.76 -7.46
C ALA A 342 3.45 -32.51 -6.92
N ALA A 343 3.62 -31.54 -6.02
CA ALA A 343 4.91 -31.25 -5.40
C ALA A 343 5.49 -32.46 -4.64
N TRP A 344 4.66 -33.19 -3.90
CA TRP A 344 5.07 -34.42 -3.23
C TRP A 344 5.46 -35.53 -4.20
N ALA A 345 4.69 -35.71 -5.29
CA ALA A 345 5.03 -36.66 -6.33
C ALA A 345 6.37 -36.32 -7.00
N ASP A 346 6.66 -35.05 -7.21
CA ASP A 346 7.92 -34.57 -7.80
C ASP A 346 9.09 -34.80 -6.84
N ALA A 347 8.94 -34.46 -5.56
CA ALA A 347 9.95 -34.70 -4.54
C ALA A 347 10.27 -36.20 -4.39
N GLN A 348 9.26 -37.06 -4.46
CA GLN A 348 9.45 -38.50 -4.40
C GLN A 348 10.27 -39.02 -5.60
N ARG A 349 9.99 -38.52 -6.81
CA ARG A 349 10.78 -38.88 -8.01
C ARG A 349 12.25 -38.47 -7.85
N MET A 350 12.52 -37.27 -7.33
CA MET A 350 13.90 -36.83 -7.08
C MET A 350 14.63 -37.73 -6.08
N VAL A 351 13.95 -38.15 -4.99
CA VAL A 351 14.53 -39.07 -4.00
C VAL A 351 14.84 -40.44 -4.63
N ASP A 352 13.94 -40.96 -5.46
CA ASP A 352 14.13 -42.23 -6.13
C ASP A 352 15.29 -42.19 -7.15
N GLU A 353 15.41 -41.09 -7.90
CA GLU A 353 16.55 -40.82 -8.80
C GLU A 353 17.88 -40.75 -8.02
N MET A 354 17.92 -40.00 -6.92
CA MET A 354 19.10 -39.92 -6.06
C MET A 354 19.49 -41.28 -5.47
N ARG A 355 18.52 -42.11 -5.09
CA ARG A 355 18.76 -43.47 -4.59
C ARG A 355 19.35 -44.34 -5.70
N ALA A 356 18.76 -44.33 -6.89
CA ALA A 356 19.24 -45.10 -8.04
C ALA A 356 20.68 -44.70 -8.45
N GLU A 357 21.00 -43.40 -8.43
CA GLU A 357 22.36 -42.94 -8.69
C GLU A 357 23.38 -43.44 -7.64
N ASN A 358 23.01 -43.39 -6.36
CA ASN A 358 23.88 -43.84 -5.27
C ASN A 358 24.13 -45.35 -5.35
N GLU A 359 23.10 -46.14 -5.67
CA GLU A 359 23.22 -47.57 -5.91
C GLU A 359 24.14 -47.88 -7.11
N ALA A 360 24.00 -47.15 -8.21
CA ALA A 360 24.87 -47.29 -9.38
C ALA A 360 26.33 -46.92 -9.06
N LYS A 361 26.57 -45.84 -8.31
CA LYS A 361 27.92 -45.42 -7.86
C LYS A 361 28.55 -46.46 -6.93
N SER A 362 27.77 -47.01 -5.99
CA SER A 362 28.25 -48.05 -5.07
C SER A 362 28.61 -49.35 -5.80
N SER A 363 27.81 -49.74 -6.80
CA SER A 363 28.04 -50.93 -7.62
C SER A 363 29.30 -50.81 -8.48
N ARG A 364 29.58 -49.62 -9.03
CA ARG A 364 30.83 -49.33 -9.75
C ARG A 364 32.06 -49.40 -8.85
N ARG A 365 31.95 -48.95 -7.59
CA ARG A 365 33.04 -49.04 -6.60
C ARG A 365 33.35 -50.47 -6.16
N ARG A 366 32.35 -51.36 -6.10
CA ARG A 366 32.56 -52.78 -5.75
C ARG A 366 33.16 -53.63 -6.89
N ARG A 367 33.12 -53.13 -8.14
CA ARG A 367 33.67 -53.81 -9.33
C ARG A 367 35.07 -53.36 -9.71
N ARG A 368 35.61 -52.34 -9.05
CA ARG A 368 37.01 -51.93 -9.12
C ARG A 368 37.72 -52.46 -7.88
#